data_AF-A0A2A9KGT8-F1
#
_entry.id   AF-A0A2A9KGT8-F1
#
_cell.length_a   1.000
_cell.length_b   1.000
_cell.length_c   1.000
_cell.angle_alpha   90.00
_cell.angle_beta   90.00
_cell.angle_gamma   90.00
#
_symmetry.space_group_name_H-M   'P 1'
#
loop_
_entity.id
_entity.type
_entity.pdbx_description
1 polymer ?
#
loop_
_entity_poly.entity_id
_entity_poly.type
_entity_poly.pdbx_seq_one_letter_code
_entity_poly.pdbx_strand_id
1 'polypeptide(L)'
;MSDEQLQAWLAQLPLGQVLDIDGESIYLKLHGDGAELGALLLPAPTPLQVRNALQAGFSNARLYGAGLAYQRNENKLMLMQWLPGVSAWQDAADPLEQLLDQLAGWRAAGVSQNAAPAAVGINPDERRVRMQLTGSRS
;
A
#
# COMPACT_ATOMS: atom_id res chain seq x y z
N MET A 1 -6.41 20.08 9.46
CA MET A 1 -5.00 20.52 9.26
C MET A 1 -5.04 21.63 8.22
N SER A 2 -4.29 22.71 8.38
CA SER A 2 -4.17 23.73 7.33
C SER A 2 -3.20 23.29 6.23
N ASP A 3 -3.28 23.90 5.05
CA ASP A 3 -2.36 23.61 3.93
C ASP A 3 -0.89 23.81 4.33
N GLU A 4 -0.58 24.84 5.11
CA GLU A 4 0.79 25.07 5.62
C GLU A 4 1.25 23.95 6.56
N GLN A 5 0.35 23.44 7.41
CA GLN A 5 0.65 22.31 8.28
C GLN A 5 0.84 21.01 7.48
N LEU A 6 0.04 20.79 6.43
CA LEU A 6 0.19 19.67 5.52
C LEU A 6 1.55 19.72 4.82
N GLN A 7 1.92 20.86 4.25
CA GLN A 7 3.18 21.06 3.54
C GLN A 7 4.39 20.87 4.46
N ALA A 8 4.31 21.38 5.69
CA ALA A 8 5.35 21.20 6.70
C ALA A 8 5.48 19.75 7.16
N TRP A 9 4.38 19.00 7.24
CA TRP A 9 4.39 17.58 7.57
C TRP A 9 4.96 16.75 6.42
N LEU A 10 4.51 16.96 5.18
CA LEU A 10 5.04 16.29 3.98
C LEU A 10 6.54 16.52 3.80
N ALA A 11 7.04 17.71 4.13
CA ALA A 11 8.47 18.05 4.07
C ALA A 11 9.36 17.13 4.91
N GLN A 12 8.81 16.55 5.98
CA GLN A 12 9.54 15.77 6.97
C GLN A 12 9.52 14.27 6.69
N LEU A 13 8.70 13.82 5.74
CA LEU A 13 8.56 12.40 5.44
C LEU A 13 9.80 11.88 4.72
N PRO A 14 10.36 10.72 5.14
CA PRO A 14 11.52 10.16 4.48
C PRO A 14 11.15 9.59 3.10
N LEU A 15 12.09 9.68 2.18
CA LEU A 15 11.98 9.13 0.83
C LEU A 15 12.53 7.69 0.78
N GLY A 16 11.98 6.87 -0.12
CA GLY A 16 12.41 5.50 -0.37
C GLY A 16 12.07 4.50 0.74
N GLN A 17 11.30 4.92 1.75
CA GLN A 17 10.86 4.09 2.87
C GLN A 17 9.35 3.90 2.84
N VAL A 18 8.89 2.77 3.38
CA VAL A 18 7.47 2.52 3.61
C VAL A 18 7.06 3.21 4.91
N LEU A 19 6.00 4.00 4.83
CA LEU A 19 5.42 4.80 5.89
C LEU A 19 3.99 4.34 6.17
N ASP A 20 3.55 4.50 7.41
CA ASP A 20 2.14 4.41 7.77
C ASP A 20 1.54 5.81 7.64
N ILE A 21 0.60 5.97 6.70
CA ILE A 21 -0.16 7.20 6.48
C ILE A 21 -1.63 6.79 6.52
N ASP A 22 -2.38 7.30 7.49
CA ASP A 22 -3.78 6.93 7.76
C ASP A 22 -4.01 5.42 7.91
N GLY A 23 -3.04 4.69 8.48
CA GLY A 23 -3.12 3.23 8.67
C GLY A 23 -2.82 2.42 7.41
N GLU A 24 -2.39 3.08 6.33
CA GLU A 24 -2.05 2.46 5.06
C GLU A 24 -0.54 2.51 4.84
N SER A 25 0.04 1.43 4.28
CA SER A 25 1.47 1.35 4.03
C SER A 25 1.82 1.95 2.66
N ILE A 26 2.43 3.14 2.65
CA ILE A 26 2.71 3.94 1.44
C ILE A 26 4.20 4.24 1.34
N TYR A 27 4.74 4.35 0.13
CA TYR A 27 6.10 4.83 -0.10
C TYR A 27 6.14 5.79 -1.29
N LEU A 28 7.13 6.68 -1.26
CA LEU A 28 7.53 7.50 -2.40
C LEU A 28 9.02 7.24 -2.66
N LYS A 29 9.35 6.69 -3.82
CA LYS A 29 10.72 6.37 -4.21
C LYS A 29 11.13 7.25 -5.37
N LEU A 30 12.22 8.00 -5.19
CA LEU A 30 12.74 8.86 -6.26
C LEU A 30 13.51 8.05 -7.31
N HIS A 31 13.39 8.54 -8.54
CA HIS A 31 14.08 8.09 -9.74
C HIS A 31 14.62 9.33 -10.50
N GLY A 32 15.39 9.13 -11.58
CA GLY A 32 16.10 10.24 -12.24
C GLY A 32 15.20 11.31 -12.87
N ASP A 33 13.99 10.94 -13.29
CA ASP A 33 13.04 11.78 -14.03
C ASP A 33 11.66 11.87 -13.35
N GLY A 34 11.55 11.41 -12.11
CA GLY A 34 10.30 11.41 -11.36
C GLY A 34 10.36 10.52 -10.13
N ALA A 35 9.18 10.09 -9.69
CA ALA A 35 9.05 9.22 -8.54
C ALA A 35 8.02 8.12 -8.75
N GLU A 36 8.25 7.00 -8.09
CA GLU A 36 7.29 5.92 -7.92
C GLU A 36 6.56 6.14 -6.59
N LEU A 37 5.26 6.38 -6.66
CA LEU A 37 4.37 6.41 -5.51
C LEU A 37 3.63 5.07 -5.46
N GLY A 38 3.60 4.41 -4.31
CA GLY A 38 2.85 3.17 -4.18
C GLY A 38 2.33 2.88 -2.79
N ALA A 39 1.29 2.06 -2.74
CA ALA A 39 0.62 1.64 -1.52
C ALA A 39 0.41 0.12 -1.50
N LEU A 40 0.50 -0.48 -0.32
CA LEU A 40 0.26 -1.90 -0.10
C LEU A 40 -1.24 -2.21 -0.12
N LEU A 41 -1.69 -2.92 -1.14
CA LEU A 41 -3.08 -3.38 -1.21
C LEU A 41 -3.28 -4.68 -0.42
N LEU A 42 -2.45 -5.70 -0.61
CA LEU A 42 -2.54 -6.95 0.15
C LEU A 42 -1.17 -7.47 0.55
N PRO A 43 -0.91 -7.70 1.85
CA PRO A 43 0.22 -8.51 2.28
C PRO A 43 -0.08 -10.00 2.02
N ALA A 44 0.83 -10.70 1.37
CA ALA A 44 0.75 -12.15 1.14
C ALA A 44 -0.58 -12.63 0.52
N PRO A 45 -1.01 -12.07 -0.64
CA PRO A 45 -2.28 -12.44 -1.25
C PRO A 45 -2.27 -13.91 -1.72
N THR A 46 -3.43 -14.55 -1.62
CA THR A 46 -3.64 -15.86 -2.26
C THR A 46 -3.72 -15.71 -3.78
N PRO A 47 -3.45 -16.77 -4.57
CA PRO A 47 -3.59 -16.71 -6.04
C PRO A 47 -4.99 -16.30 -6.51
N LEU A 48 -6.04 -16.67 -5.75
CA LEU A 48 -7.42 -16.27 -6.04
C LEU A 48 -7.62 -14.76 -5.84
N GLN A 49 -7.09 -14.20 -4.75
CA GLN A 49 -7.15 -12.76 -4.49
C GLN A 49 -6.39 -11.95 -5.55
N VAL A 50 -5.21 -12.42 -5.98
CA VAL A 50 -4.47 -11.79 -7.08
C VAL A 50 -5.31 -11.81 -8.36
N ARG A 51 -5.89 -12.95 -8.72
CA ARG A 51 -6.74 -13.07 -9.92
C ARG A 51 -7.95 -12.12 -9.87
N ASN A 52 -8.66 -12.10 -8.75
CA ASN A 52 -9.84 -11.25 -8.59
C ASN A 52 -9.47 -9.76 -8.66
N ALA A 53 -8.35 -9.38 -8.03
CA ALA A 53 -7.89 -8.00 -8.10
C ALA A 53 -7.50 -7.61 -9.53
N LEU A 54 -6.78 -8.46 -10.26
CA LEU A 54 -6.44 -8.19 -11.66
C LEU A 54 -7.68 -8.03 -12.54
N GLN A 55 -8.71 -8.87 -12.34
CA GLN A 55 -9.96 -8.78 -13.08
C GLN A 55 -10.73 -7.48 -12.77
N ALA A 56 -10.83 -7.11 -11.49
CA ALA A 56 -11.44 -5.85 -11.08
C ALA A 56 -10.65 -4.62 -11.60
N GLY A 57 -9.32 -4.71 -11.61
CA GLY A 57 -8.44 -3.63 -12.04
C GLY A 57 -8.53 -3.40 -13.53
N PHE A 58 -8.66 -4.46 -14.33
CA PHE A 58 -8.90 -4.35 -15.76
C PHE A 58 -10.20 -3.60 -16.08
N SER A 59 -11.28 -3.90 -15.36
CA SER A 59 -12.59 -3.24 -15.55
C SER A 59 -12.59 -1.76 -15.15
N ASN A 60 -11.73 -1.38 -14.20
CA ASN A 60 -11.73 -0.04 -13.61
C ASN A 60 -10.48 0.79 -13.95
N ALA A 61 -9.61 0.31 -14.84
CA ALA A 61 -8.32 0.95 -15.15
C ALA A 61 -8.45 2.40 -15.66
N ARG A 62 -9.60 2.79 -16.22
CA ARG A 62 -9.84 4.16 -16.69
C ARG A 62 -10.27 5.13 -15.58
N LEU A 63 -10.65 4.61 -14.42
CA LEU A 63 -11.15 5.41 -13.29
C LEU A 63 -10.04 5.82 -12.32
N TYR A 64 -8.83 5.30 -12.51
CA TYR A 64 -7.78 5.31 -11.50
C TYR A 64 -6.45 5.77 -12.09
N GLY A 65 -5.68 6.53 -11.30
CA GLY A 65 -4.33 6.98 -11.64
C GLY A 65 -3.27 5.91 -11.38
N ALA A 66 -3.46 5.06 -10.36
CA ALA A 66 -2.51 4.01 -9.99
C ALA A 66 -2.90 2.65 -10.58
N GLY A 67 -1.90 1.94 -11.12
CA GLY A 67 -2.03 0.58 -11.61
C GLY A 67 -1.85 -0.47 -10.51
N LEU A 68 -2.32 -1.70 -10.77
CA LEU A 68 -2.04 -2.85 -9.91
C LEU A 68 -0.71 -3.49 -10.26
N ALA A 69 0.10 -3.77 -9.25
CA ALA A 69 1.35 -4.50 -9.37
C ALA A 69 1.40 -5.68 -8.40
N TYR A 70 1.85 -6.83 -8.87
CA TYR A 70 2.14 -7.99 -8.02
C TYR A 70 3.66 -8.20 -7.91
N GLN A 71 4.20 -7.96 -6.72
CA GLN A 71 5.61 -8.18 -6.42
C GLN A 71 5.81 -9.64 -6.00
N ARG A 72 6.19 -10.50 -6.94
CA ARG A 72 6.34 -11.94 -6.71
C ARG A 72 7.35 -12.29 -5.61
N ASN A 73 8.49 -11.59 -5.57
CA ASN A 73 9.56 -11.88 -4.62
C ASN A 73 9.15 -11.62 -3.16
N GLU A 74 8.30 -10.62 -2.93
CA GLU A 74 7.81 -10.26 -1.60
C GLU A 74 6.41 -10.80 -1.30
N ASN A 75 5.79 -11.44 -2.31
CA ASN A 75 4.39 -11.84 -2.31
C ASN A 75 3.47 -10.72 -1.82
N LYS A 76 3.46 -9.58 -2.53
CA LYS A 76 2.62 -8.42 -2.21
C LYS A 76 1.82 -7.98 -3.42
N LEU A 77 0.59 -7.57 -3.20
CA LEU A 77 -0.20 -6.83 -4.19
C LEU A 77 -0.18 -5.36 -3.82
N MET A 78 0.12 -4.50 -4.78
CA MET A 78 0.33 -3.08 -4.58
C MET A 78 -0.44 -2.25 -5.59
N LEU A 79 -0.78 -1.04 -5.21
CA LEU A 79 -1.13 0.05 -6.12
C LEU A 79 0.12 0.89 -6.36
N MET A 80 0.41 1.21 -7.62
CA MET A 80 1.62 1.93 -8.00
C MET A 80 1.33 2.94 -9.11
N GLN A 81 1.89 4.12 -9.00
CA GLN A 81 1.79 5.19 -9.98
C GLN A 81 3.16 5.84 -10.21
N TRP A 82 3.46 6.11 -11.47
CA TRP A 82 4.62 6.92 -11.84
C TRP A 82 4.24 8.41 -11.86
N LEU A 83 5.05 9.24 -11.22
CA LEU A 83 4.86 10.68 -11.11
C LEU A 83 6.04 11.42 -11.76
N PRO A 84 5.88 11.99 -12.97
CA PRO A 84 6.97 12.68 -13.66
C PRO A 84 7.33 13.99 -12.94
N GLY A 85 8.64 14.28 -12.83
CA GLY A 85 9.14 15.52 -12.25
C GLY A 85 8.95 15.68 -10.73
N VAL A 86 8.39 14.70 -10.04
CA VAL A 86 8.29 14.68 -8.57
C VAL A 86 9.66 14.45 -7.95
N SER A 87 10.01 15.31 -6.99
CA SER A 87 11.29 15.29 -6.29
C SER A 87 11.16 15.16 -4.77
N ALA A 88 9.97 15.41 -4.23
CA ALA A 88 9.66 15.29 -2.81
C ALA A 88 8.18 14.94 -2.57
N TRP A 89 7.85 14.60 -1.32
CA TRP A 89 6.47 14.30 -0.90
C TRP A 89 5.50 15.48 -1.12
N GLN A 90 5.99 16.71 -1.06
CA GLN A 90 5.20 17.93 -1.28
C GLN A 90 4.67 18.01 -2.72
N ASP A 91 5.48 17.59 -3.69
CA ASP A 91 5.10 17.53 -5.11
C ASP A 91 4.07 16.41 -5.38
N ALA A 92 3.94 15.47 -4.44
CA ALA A 92 3.09 14.28 -4.55
C ALA A 92 1.82 14.37 -3.69
N ALA A 93 1.47 15.54 -3.14
CA ALA A 93 0.30 15.71 -2.28
C ALA A 93 -1.02 15.25 -2.94
N ASP A 94 -1.37 15.81 -4.10
CA ASP A 94 -2.62 15.44 -4.78
C ASP A 94 -2.60 13.97 -5.26
N PRO A 95 -1.51 13.45 -5.87
CA PRO A 95 -1.43 12.03 -6.19
C PRO A 95 -1.53 11.11 -4.97
N LEU A 96 -1.01 11.51 -3.81
CA LEU A 96 -1.11 10.76 -2.57
C LEU A 96 -2.57 10.65 -2.10
N GLU A 97 -3.31 11.76 -2.11
CA GLU A 97 -4.74 11.77 -1.78
C GLU A 97 -5.55 10.87 -2.74
N GLN A 98 -5.30 10.99 -4.05
CA GLN A 98 -5.96 10.14 -5.06
C GLN A 98 -5.65 8.65 -4.87
N LEU A 99 -4.40 8.31 -4.50
CA LEU A 99 -4.00 6.94 -4.21
C LEU A 99 -4.71 6.39 -2.97
N LEU A 100 -4.85 7.20 -1.91
CA LEU A 100 -5.58 6.85 -0.69
C LEU A 100 -7.06 6.60 -0.98
N ASP A 101 -7.71 7.47 -1.76
CA ASP A 101 -9.11 7.30 -2.18
C ASP A 101 -9.31 6.03 -3.00
N GLN A 102 -8.40 5.78 -3.95
CA GLN A 102 -8.42 4.55 -4.73
C GLN A 102 -8.27 3.33 -3.82
N LEU A 103 -7.32 3.35 -2.89
CA LEU A 103 -7.09 2.26 -1.94
C LEU A 103 -8.34 2.00 -1.09
N ALA A 104 -8.99 3.03 -0.56
CA ALA A 104 -10.25 2.92 0.16
C ALA A 104 -11.35 2.28 -0.70
N GLY A 105 -11.44 2.64 -1.98
CA GLY A 105 -12.35 2.00 -2.94
C GLY A 105 -12.09 0.50 -3.11
N TRP A 106 -10.81 0.10 -3.20
CA TRP A 106 -10.43 -1.31 -3.25
C TRP A 106 -10.75 -2.08 -1.96
N ARG A 107 -10.59 -1.45 -0.79
CA ARG A 107 -10.99 -2.02 0.51
C ARG A 107 -12.51 -2.23 0.55
N ALA A 108 -13.28 -1.22 0.17
CA ALA A 108 -14.75 -1.24 0.18
C ALA A 108 -15.33 -2.26 -0.80
N ALA A 109 -14.71 -2.46 -1.97
CA ALA A 109 -15.10 -3.48 -2.95
C ALA A 109 -14.83 -4.93 -2.48
N GLY A 110 -14.29 -5.12 -1.28
CA GLY A 110 -14.13 -6.43 -0.66
C GLY A 110 -12.88 -7.20 -1.10
N VAL A 111 -12.03 -6.60 -1.93
CA VAL A 111 -10.76 -7.20 -2.39
C VAL A 111 -9.80 -7.43 -1.22
N SER A 112 -10.03 -6.73 -0.10
CA SER A 112 -9.25 -6.80 1.13
C SER A 112 -9.90 -7.53 2.31
N GLN A 113 -11.04 -8.20 2.16
CA GLN A 113 -11.79 -8.72 3.33
C GLN A 113 -11.07 -9.75 4.22
N ASN A 114 -9.84 -10.17 3.89
CA ASN A 114 -8.99 -11.02 4.74
C ASN A 114 -7.55 -10.49 4.93
N ALA A 115 -7.27 -9.23 4.59
CA ALA A 115 -5.96 -8.65 4.88
C ALA A 115 -5.90 -8.29 6.36
N ALA A 116 -5.21 -9.09 7.16
CA ALA A 116 -4.80 -8.63 8.48
C ALA A 116 -4.02 -7.30 8.30
N PRO A 117 -4.21 -6.30 9.17
CA PRO A 117 -3.42 -5.07 9.13
C PRO A 117 -1.94 -5.46 9.05
N ALA A 118 -1.18 -4.75 8.22
CA ALA A 118 0.23 -5.00 8.01
C ALA A 118 0.97 -4.81 9.34
N ALA A 119 1.04 -5.88 10.12
CA ALA A 119 1.83 -5.92 11.32
C ALA A 119 3.29 -5.82 10.87
N VAL A 120 3.84 -4.63 11.00
CA VAL A 120 5.27 -4.35 10.96
C VAL A 120 5.93 -5.37 11.90
N GLY A 121 6.67 -6.31 11.32
CA GLY A 121 7.58 -7.21 12.04
C GLY A 121 6.94 -8.24 12.98
N ILE A 122 6.07 -9.14 12.50
CA ILE A 122 5.85 -10.39 13.23
C ILE A 122 7.02 -11.33 12.93
N ASN A 123 7.94 -11.39 13.88
CA ASN A 123 9.04 -12.35 13.92
C ASN A 123 8.47 -13.77 13.68
N PRO A 124 9.03 -14.59 12.76
CA PRO A 124 8.60 -15.98 12.55
C PRO A 124 8.53 -16.82 13.85
N ASP A 125 9.25 -16.43 14.90
CA ASP A 125 9.16 -17.05 16.23
C ASP A 125 7.82 -16.79 16.94
N GLU A 126 7.18 -15.63 16.76
CA GLU A 126 5.86 -15.35 17.36
C GLU A 126 4.75 -16.22 16.76
N ARG A 127 4.84 -16.55 15.47
CA ARG A 127 3.89 -17.49 14.83
C ARG A 127 3.97 -18.89 15.43
N ARG A 128 5.17 -19.33 15.84
CA ARG A 128 5.36 -20.63 16.50
C ARG A 128 4.77 -20.66 17.90
N VAL A 129 4.93 -19.58 18.68
CA VAL A 129 4.38 -19.47 20.04
C VAL A 129 2.84 -19.48 20.02
N ARG A 130 2.21 -18.78 19.06
CA ARG A 130 0.74 -18.81 18.92
C ARG A 130 0.18 -20.18 18.54
N MET A 131 0.89 -20.97 17.73
CA MET A 131 0.45 -22.33 17.36
C MET A 131 0.60 -23.33 18.52
N GLN A 132 1.53 -23.12 19.45
CA GLN A 132 1.70 -23.99 20.63
C GLN A 132 0.66 -23.70 21.73
N LEU A 133 0.20 -22.45 21.84
CA LEU A 133 -0.78 -22.04 22.87
C LEU A 133 -2.23 -22.42 22.52
N THR A 134 -2.58 -22.54 21.24
CA THR A 134 -3.91 -23.00 20.80
C THR A 134 -4.05 -24.53 20.74
N GLY A 135 -2.94 -25.28 20.79
CA GLY A 135 -2.93 -26.75 20.81
C GLY A 135 -3.06 -27.39 22.20
N SER A 136 -3.07 -26.60 23.29
CA SER A 136 -3.04 -27.13 24.67
C SER A 136 -4.34 -26.91 25.44
N ARG A 137 -5.49 -27.09 24.78
CA ARG A 137 -6.79 -27.24 25.46
C ARG A 137 -7.53 -28.44 24.88
N SER A 138 -7.22 -29.61 25.43
CA SER A 138 -8.07 -30.81 25.43
C SER A 138 -8.19 -31.27 26.88
#